data_AF-A0A1F4ZWL5-F1
#
_entry.id   AF-A0A1F4ZWL5-F1
#
_cell.length_a   1.000
_cell.length_b   1.000
_cell.length_c   1.000
_cell.angle_alpha   90.00
_cell.angle_beta   90.00
_cell.angle_gamma   90.00
#
_symmetry.space_group_name_H-M   'P 1'
#
loop_
_entity.id
_entity.type
_entity.pdbx_description
1 polymer ?
#
loop_
_entity_poly.entity_id
_entity_poly.type
_entity_poly.pdbx_seq_one_letter_code
_entity_poly.pdbx_strand_id
1 'polypeptide(L)'
;MGRFIQLMFENYEKEIPFFKEELLKEKLKKEDKIIIDQLYDVIKKAKASLEKYRFSDAAEAIYEFMWHQLADVYIENVKNREDKETALSVVRHMYLRGLRLLHPFMPFVTEAVWEELSSIRQHPENMLITSKYPSPLL
;
A
#
# COMPACT_ATOMS: atom_id res chain seq x y z
N MET A 1 3.11 -7.69 -9.16
CA MET A 1 2.07 -6.98 -8.37
C MET A 1 1.70 -5.61 -8.96
N GLY A 2 2.63 -4.67 -9.19
CA GLY A 2 2.31 -3.30 -9.65
C GLY A 2 1.43 -3.22 -10.90
N ARG A 3 1.84 -3.86 -12.01
CA ARG A 3 1.03 -3.94 -13.24
C ARG A 3 -0.37 -4.51 -13.02
N PHE A 4 -0.49 -5.51 -12.15
CA PHE A 4 -1.79 -6.13 -11.83
C PHE A 4 -2.70 -5.16 -11.09
N ILE A 5 -2.17 -4.42 -10.11
CA ILE A 5 -2.91 -3.36 -9.42
C ILE A 5 -3.35 -2.30 -10.42
N GLN A 6 -2.45 -1.83 -11.30
CA GLN A 6 -2.83 -0.87 -12.34
C GLN A 6 -4.00 -1.38 -13.21
N LEU A 7 -3.93 -2.62 -13.69
CA LEU A 7 -5.01 -3.24 -14.47
C LEU A 7 -6.33 -3.34 -13.68
N MET A 8 -6.28 -3.63 -12.37
CA MET A 8 -7.49 -3.64 -11.53
C MET A 8 -8.17 -2.26 -11.47
N PHE A 9 -7.39 -1.18 -11.52
CA PHE A 9 -7.90 0.20 -11.52
C PHE A 9 -8.40 0.61 -12.91
N GLU A 10 -7.66 0.29 -13.97
CA GLU A 10 -8.06 0.57 -15.36
C GLU A 10 -9.36 -0.16 -15.74
N ASN A 11 -9.56 -1.38 -15.25
CA ASN A 11 -10.76 -2.17 -15.50
C ASN A 11 -11.96 -1.79 -14.62
N TYR A 12 -11.80 -0.84 -13.70
CA TYR A 12 -12.89 -0.40 -12.83
C TYR A 12 -13.52 0.87 -13.39
N GLU A 13 -14.80 0.80 -13.76
CA GLU A 13 -15.49 1.87 -14.52
C GLU A 13 -15.68 3.17 -13.74
N LYS A 14 -15.67 3.11 -12.40
CA LYS A 14 -15.96 4.26 -11.53
C LYS A 14 -14.68 4.83 -10.95
N GLU A 15 -14.71 6.12 -10.63
CA GLU A 15 -13.64 6.74 -9.87
C GLU A 15 -13.54 6.11 -8.48
N ILE A 16 -12.36 5.61 -8.13
CA ILE A 16 -12.11 5.00 -6.83
C ILE A 16 -11.70 6.14 -5.88
N PRO A 17 -12.39 6.34 -4.74
CA PRO A 17 -12.06 7.40 -3.79
C PRO A 17 -10.76 7.09 -3.04
N PHE A 18 -9.91 8.08 -2.79
CA PHE A 18 -8.72 7.89 -1.96
C PHE A 18 -9.10 7.48 -0.54
N PHE A 19 -8.34 6.54 0.04
CA PHE A 19 -8.62 6.06 1.37
C PHE A 19 -8.52 7.20 2.39
N LYS A 20 -9.60 7.39 3.14
CA LYS A 20 -9.67 8.27 4.32
C LYS A 20 -10.33 7.46 5.42
N GLU A 21 -9.61 7.22 6.49
CA GLU A 21 -10.04 6.30 7.56
C GLU A 21 -11.40 6.72 8.12
N GLU A 22 -11.59 8.01 8.42
CA GLU A 22 -12.85 8.58 8.93
C GLU A 22 -14.05 8.37 8.00
N LEU A 23 -13.85 8.42 6.68
CA LEU A 23 -14.95 8.33 5.70
C LEU A 23 -15.30 6.90 5.33
N LEU A 24 -14.37 5.97 5.50
CA LEU A 24 -14.52 4.59 5.04
C LEU A 24 -14.69 3.60 6.18
N LYS A 25 -14.40 3.96 7.45
CA LYS A 25 -14.44 3.07 8.62
C LYS A 25 -15.72 2.24 8.73
N GLU A 26 -16.87 2.83 8.39
CA GLU A 26 -18.18 2.16 8.42
C GLU A 26 -18.40 1.22 7.24
N LYS A 27 -17.76 1.48 6.09
CA LYS A 27 -17.82 0.66 4.88
C LYS A 27 -16.79 -0.47 4.87
N LEU A 28 -15.80 -0.43 5.75
CA LEU A 28 -14.73 -1.43 5.82
C LEU A 28 -15.26 -2.78 6.31
N LYS A 29 -14.99 -3.82 5.53
CA LYS A 29 -15.17 -5.22 5.96
C LYS A 29 -14.06 -5.63 6.92
N LYS A 30 -14.21 -6.81 7.51
CA LYS A 30 -13.27 -7.35 8.50
C LYS A 30 -11.86 -7.48 7.92
N GLU A 31 -11.76 -7.96 6.69
CA GLU A 31 -10.52 -8.19 5.96
C GLU A 31 -9.76 -6.89 5.71
N ASP A 32 -10.48 -5.79 5.45
CA ASP A 32 -9.89 -4.46 5.27
C ASP A 32 -9.22 -3.97 6.56
N LYS A 33 -9.92 -4.13 7.68
CA LYS A 33 -9.41 -3.69 8.99
C LYS A 33 -8.15 -4.47 9.35
N ILE A 34 -8.15 -5.78 9.10
CA ILE A 34 -7.00 -6.64 9.36
C ILE A 34 -5.77 -6.20 8.54
N ILE A 35 -5.90 -5.99 7.22
CA ILE A 35 -4.75 -5.62 6.40
C ILE A 35 -4.23 -4.21 6.75
N ILE A 36 -5.12 -3.30 7.14
CA ILE A 36 -4.75 -1.95 7.59
C ILE A 36 -3.97 -2.02 8.91
N ASP A 37 -4.47 -2.79 9.89
CA ASP A 37 -3.79 -2.99 11.17
C ASP A 37 -2.42 -3.63 10.96
N GLN A 38 -2.32 -4.63 10.09
CA GLN A 38 -1.06 -5.27 9.70
C GLN A 38 -0.08 -4.26 9.09
N LEU A 39 -0.52 -3.38 8.18
CA LEU A 39 0.34 -2.32 7.65
C LEU A 39 0.86 -1.41 8.77
N TYR A 40 -0.01 -1.01 9.70
CA TYR A 40 0.38 -0.13 10.81
C TYR A 40 1.44 -0.78 11.71
N ASP A 41 1.31 -2.08 11.98
CA ASP A 41 2.32 -2.82 12.74
C ASP A 41 3.63 -2.96 11.97
N VAL A 42 3.59 -3.19 10.66
CA VAL A 42 4.78 -3.25 9.79
C VAL A 42 5.49 -1.90 9.76
N ILE A 43 4.76 -0.78 9.65
CA ILE A 43 5.34 0.57 9.71
C ILE A 43 6.08 0.78 11.04
N LYS A 44 5.45 0.43 12.16
CA LYS A 44 6.07 0.54 13.50
C LYS A 44 7.33 -0.32 13.61
N LYS A 45 7.24 -1.58 13.18
CA LYS A 45 8.35 -2.55 13.22
C LYS A 45 9.52 -2.09 12.36
N ALA A 46 9.25 -1.73 11.10
CA ALA A 46 10.27 -1.24 10.18
C ALA A 46 10.96 0.03 10.70
N LYS A 47 10.18 0.99 11.21
CA LYS A 47 10.72 2.21 11.82
C LYS A 47 11.65 1.90 13.01
N ALA A 48 11.18 1.07 13.95
CA ALA A 48 11.97 0.70 15.12
C ALA A 48 13.25 -0.08 14.76
N SER A 49 13.21 -0.91 13.73
CA SER A 49 14.38 -1.61 13.20
C SER A 49 15.37 -0.65 12.54
N LEU A 50 14.89 0.31 11.73
CA LEU A 50 15.72 1.35 11.12
C LEU A 50 16.39 2.25 12.16
N GLU A 51 15.68 2.66 13.21
CA GLU A 51 16.25 3.45 14.33
C GLU A 51 17.37 2.71 15.06
N LYS A 52 17.38 1.37 15.02
CA LYS A 52 18.41 0.50 15.60
C LYS A 52 19.44 0.04 14.57
N TYR A 53 19.44 0.60 13.36
CA TYR A 53 20.30 0.22 12.23
C TYR A 53 20.17 -1.25 11.81
N ARG A 54 19.04 -1.90 12.10
CA ARG A 54 18.73 -3.28 11.70
C ARG A 54 18.00 -3.29 10.36
N PHE A 55 18.73 -2.96 9.30
CA PHE A 55 18.17 -2.83 7.95
C PHE A 55 17.56 -4.14 7.43
N SER A 56 18.18 -5.29 7.74
CA SER A 56 17.66 -6.61 7.35
C SER A 56 16.27 -6.86 7.95
N ASP A 57 16.12 -6.69 9.26
CA ASP A 57 14.85 -6.89 9.97
C ASP A 57 13.74 -5.96 9.43
N ALA A 58 14.10 -4.73 9.06
CA ALA A 58 13.16 -3.78 8.47
C ALA A 58 12.71 -4.23 7.08
N ALA A 59 13.67 -4.59 6.20
CA ALA A 59 13.40 -5.04 4.85
C ALA A 59 12.56 -6.32 4.84
N GLU A 60 12.89 -7.30 5.69
CA GLU A 60 12.16 -8.56 5.83
C GLU A 60 10.72 -8.33 6.28
N ALA A 61 10.50 -7.49 7.31
CA ALA A 61 9.15 -7.16 7.76
C ALA A 61 8.27 -6.54 6.66
N ILE A 62 8.86 -5.67 5.83
CA ILE A 62 8.15 -5.03 4.71
C ILE A 62 7.89 -6.06 3.60
N TYR A 63 8.88 -6.90 3.28
CA TYR A 63 8.76 -7.95 2.27
C TYR A 63 7.64 -8.94 2.62
N GLU A 64 7.64 -9.47 3.84
CA GLU A 64 6.63 -10.40 4.34
C GLU A 64 5.22 -9.82 4.19
N PHE A 65 5.03 -8.54 4.52
CA PHE A 65 3.76 -7.87 4.34
C PHE A 65 3.38 -7.72 2.87
N MET A 66 4.29 -7.17 2.05
CA MET A 66 4.00 -6.84 0.65
C MET A 66 3.70 -8.09 -0.19
N TRP A 67 4.42 -9.18 0.08
CA TRP A 67 4.25 -10.42 -0.66
C TRP A 67 3.12 -11.27 -0.07
N HIS A 68 3.22 -11.65 1.21
CA HIS A 68 2.36 -12.69 1.77
C HIS A 68 1.04 -12.16 2.33
N GLN A 69 0.96 -10.90 2.76
CA GLN A 69 -0.30 -10.34 3.28
C GLN A 69 -1.05 -9.55 2.21
N LEU A 70 -0.36 -8.67 1.49
CA LEU A 70 -1.00 -7.84 0.47
C LEU A 70 -1.24 -8.62 -0.82
N ALA A 71 -0.20 -9.20 -1.43
CA ALA A 71 -0.33 -9.84 -2.73
C ALA A 71 -1.08 -11.19 -2.66
N ASP A 72 -0.60 -12.12 -1.84
CA ASP A 72 -1.13 -13.49 -1.78
C ASP A 72 -2.54 -13.56 -1.16
N VAL A 73 -2.84 -12.72 -0.16
CA VAL A 73 -4.08 -12.81 0.61
C VAL A 73 -5.07 -11.71 0.24
N TYR A 74 -4.72 -10.45 0.45
CA TYR A 74 -5.69 -9.37 0.36
C TYR A 74 -6.12 -9.07 -1.09
N ILE A 75 -5.17 -8.99 -2.03
CA ILE A 75 -5.50 -8.77 -3.45
C ILE A 75 -6.34 -9.92 -4.02
N GLU A 76 -6.03 -11.17 -3.68
CA GLU A 76 -6.84 -12.32 -4.07
C GLU A 76 -8.26 -12.24 -3.51
N ASN A 77 -8.41 -11.81 -2.24
CA ASN A 77 -9.74 -11.57 -1.64
C ASN A 77 -10.54 -10.50 -2.41
N VAL A 78 -9.89 -9.39 -2.82
CA VAL A 78 -10.56 -8.28 -3.53
C VAL A 78 -11.17 -8.71 -4.88
N LYS A 79 -10.63 -9.71 -5.56
CA LYS A 79 -11.10 -10.13 -6.89
C LYS A 79 -12.58 -10.51 -6.91
N ASN A 80 -13.07 -11.13 -5.83
CA ASN A 80 -14.43 -11.67 -5.71
C ASN A 80 -15.37 -10.79 -4.85
N ARG A 81 -14.97 -9.57 -4.52
CA ARG A 81 -15.78 -8.68 -3.67
C ARG A 81 -16.81 -7.90 -4.47
N GLU A 82 -18.03 -7.86 -3.93
CA GLU A 82 -19.11 -6.99 -4.42
C GLU A 82 -18.83 -5.51 -4.14
N ASP A 83 -18.21 -5.20 -2.99
CA ASP A 83 -17.85 -3.85 -2.55
C ASP A 83 -16.47 -3.41 -3.06
N LYS A 84 -16.25 -3.63 -4.36
CA LYS A 84 -14.93 -3.49 -5.00
C LYS A 84 -14.35 -2.08 -4.91
N GLU A 85 -15.19 -1.04 -4.90
CA GLU A 85 -14.76 0.35 -4.75
C GLU A 85 -13.97 0.58 -3.45
N THR A 86 -14.55 0.17 -2.31
CA THR A 86 -13.93 0.28 -0.99
C THR A 86 -12.65 -0.54 -0.93
N ALA A 87 -12.70 -1.79 -1.40
CA ALA A 87 -11.56 -2.69 -1.40
C ALA A 87 -10.39 -2.16 -2.25
N LEU A 88 -10.66 -1.64 -3.44
CA LEU A 88 -9.65 -1.02 -4.30
C LEU A 88 -9.07 0.25 -3.66
N SER A 89 -9.89 1.05 -2.98
CA SER A 89 -9.40 2.20 -2.22
C SER A 89 -8.34 1.80 -1.19
N VAL A 90 -8.60 0.72 -0.46
CA VAL A 90 -7.67 0.13 0.51
C VAL A 90 -6.43 -0.44 -0.19
N VAL A 91 -6.57 -1.18 -1.31
CA VAL A 91 -5.43 -1.69 -2.09
C VAL A 91 -4.47 -0.56 -2.48
N ARG A 92 -4.98 0.54 -3.04
CA ARG A 92 -4.15 1.71 -3.37
C ARG A 92 -3.48 2.29 -2.13
N HIS A 93 -4.21 2.41 -1.03
CA HIS A 93 -3.64 2.92 0.21
C HIS A 93 -2.47 2.06 0.70
N MET A 94 -2.66 0.74 0.78
CA MET A 94 -1.63 -0.21 1.20
C MET A 94 -0.44 -0.19 0.26
N TYR A 95 -0.68 -0.26 -1.05
CA TYR A 95 0.39 -0.39 -2.03
C TYR A 95 1.27 0.85 -2.14
N LEU A 96 0.68 2.05 -2.19
CA LEU A 96 1.46 3.30 -2.23
C LEU A 96 2.29 3.50 -0.96
N ARG A 97 1.77 3.07 0.19
CA ARG A 97 2.49 3.13 1.48
C ARG A 97 3.60 2.08 1.53
N GLY A 98 3.35 0.89 1.02
CA GLY A 98 4.34 -0.17 0.88
C GLY A 98 5.51 0.20 -0.03
N LEU A 99 5.26 0.87 -1.16
CA LEU A 99 6.32 1.40 -2.03
C LEU A 99 7.21 2.41 -1.29
N ARG A 100 6.62 3.32 -0.50
CA ARG A 100 7.37 4.27 0.34
C ARG A 100 8.23 3.56 1.39
N LEU A 101 7.74 2.45 1.96
CA LEU A 101 8.53 1.64 2.91
C LEU A 101 9.69 0.90 2.23
N LEU A 102 9.49 0.40 1.01
CA LEU A 102 10.52 -0.31 0.25
C LEU A 102 11.58 0.61 -0.36
N HIS A 103 11.26 1.89 -0.58
CA HIS A 103 12.12 2.82 -1.29
C HIS A 103 13.56 2.94 -0.75
N PRO A 104 13.81 2.97 0.58
CA PRO A 104 15.17 2.97 1.13
C PRO A 104 16.01 1.74 0.75
N PHE A 105 15.38 0.64 0.35
CA PHE A 105 16.04 -0.63 0.02
C PHE A 105 16.13 -0.88 -1.49
N MET A 106 15.13 -0.42 -2.25
CA MET A 106 15.04 -0.61 -3.71
C MET A 106 14.65 0.70 -4.43
N PRO A 107 15.47 1.76 -4.35
CA PRO A 107 15.07 3.09 -4.78
C PRO A 107 14.72 3.15 -6.28
N PHE A 108 15.54 2.57 -7.15
CA PHE A 108 15.30 2.62 -8.60
C PHE A 108 14.07 1.84 -9.04
N VAL A 109 13.86 0.64 -8.48
CA VAL A 109 12.71 -0.20 -8.84
C VAL A 109 11.41 0.42 -8.34
N THR A 110 11.41 0.90 -7.09
CA THR A 110 10.22 1.54 -6.53
C THR A 110 9.89 2.86 -7.21
N GLU A 111 10.88 3.63 -7.66
CA GLU A 111 10.67 4.84 -8.46
C GLU A 111 10.07 4.53 -9.84
N ALA A 112 10.63 3.55 -10.56
CA ALA A 112 10.08 3.14 -11.86
C ALA A 112 8.62 2.67 -11.74
N VAL A 113 8.31 1.86 -10.72
CA VAL A 113 6.93 1.44 -10.43
C VAL A 113 6.06 2.65 -10.04
N TRP A 114 6.59 3.61 -9.29
CA TRP A 114 5.86 4.81 -8.88
C TRP A 114 5.47 5.70 -10.07
N GLU A 115 6.34 5.82 -11.07
CA GLU A 115 6.07 6.51 -12.34
C GLU A 115 4.93 5.85 -13.12
N GLU A 116 4.96 4.52 -13.27
CA GLU A 116 3.91 3.75 -13.95
C GLU A 116 2.52 3.92 -13.30
N LEU A 117 2.47 4.15 -11.98
CA LEU A 117 1.23 4.31 -11.23
C LEU A 117 0.68 5.75 -11.21
N SER A 118 1.15 6.64 -12.08
CA SER A 118 0.74 8.05 -12.14
C SER A 118 -0.79 8.25 -12.12
N SER A 119 -1.57 7.38 -12.79
CA SER A 119 -3.04 7.45 -12.86
C SER A 119 -3.76 7.20 -11.53
N ILE A 120 -3.10 6.57 -10.56
CA ILE A 120 -3.72 6.21 -9.27
C ILE A 120 -3.15 7.02 -8.09
N ARG A 121 -2.25 7.97 -8.34
CA ARG A 121 -1.61 8.83 -7.33
C ARG A 121 -2.30 10.21 -7.25
N GLN A 122 -2.26 10.85 -6.07
CA GLN A 122 -2.78 12.22 -5.90
C GLN A 122 -1.89 13.28 -6.57
N HIS A 123 -0.58 13.05 -6.56
CA HIS A 123 0.44 13.98 -7.02
C HIS A 123 1.36 13.26 -8.02
N PRO A 124 0.90 13.02 -9.27
CA PRO A 124 1.64 12.25 -10.27
C PRO A 124 3.02 12.83 -10.60
N GLU A 125 3.18 14.15 -10.45
CA GLU A 125 4.42 14.90 -10.69
C GLU A 125 5.52 14.63 -9.66
N ASN A 126 5.16 14.16 -8.46
CA ASN A 126 6.12 13.97 -7.38
C ASN A 126 6.86 12.64 -7.50
N MET A 127 8.18 12.71 -7.38
CA MET A 127 9.04 11.53 -7.19
C MET A 127 8.75 10.86 -5.84
N LEU A 128 8.98 9.55 -5.76
CA LEU A 128 8.81 8.78 -4.54
C LEU A 128 9.79 9.23 -3.45
N ILE A 129 11.04 9.54 -3.81
CA ILE A 129 12.07 9.97 -2.86
C ILE A 129 11.70 11.23 -2.03
N THR A 130 10.86 12.11 -2.57
CA THR A 130 10.42 13.33 -1.86
C THR A 130 9.19 13.10 -0.97
N SER A 131 8.62 11.90 -1.01
CA SER A 131 7.45 11.54 -0.22
C SER A 131 7.80 11.39 1.27
N LYS A 132 6.92 11.84 2.15
CA LYS A 132 7.09 11.66 3.61
C LYS A 132 7.23 10.17 3.97
N TYR A 133 7.92 9.86 5.06
CA TYR A 133 7.89 8.48 5.57
C TYR A 133 6.46 8.13 6.07
N PRO A 134 5.96 6.90 5.84
CA PRO A 134 4.65 6.47 6.34
C PRO A 134 4.53 6.54 7.87
N SER A 135 3.39 7.07 8.36
CA SER A 135 3.08 7.10 9.80
C SER A 135 1.89 6.16 10.09
N PRO A 136 1.94 5.33 11.15
CA PRO A 136 0.83 4.44 11.52
C PRO A 136 -0.39 5.20 12.07
N LEU A 137 -0.26 6.51 12.28
CA LEU A 137 -1.34 7.41 12.68
C LEU A 137 -1.43 8.55 11.65
N LEU A 138 -2.65 8.90 11.26
CA LEU A 138 -3.01 10.24 10.77
C LEU A 138 -3.56 11.03 11.96
#